data_AF-A0A832VER0-F1
#
_entry.id   AF-A0A832VER0-F1
#
_cell.length_a   1.000
_cell.length_b   1.000
_cell.length_c   1.000
_cell.angle_alpha   90.00
_cell.angle_beta   90.00
_cell.angle_gamma   90.00
#
_symmetry.space_group_name_H-M   'P 1'
#
loop_
_entity.id
_entity.type
_entity.pdbx_description
1 polymer ?
#
loop_
_entity_poly.entity_id
_entity_poly.type
_entity_poly.pdbx_seq_one_letter_code
_entity_poly.pdbx_strand_id
1 'polypeptide(L)'
;MLLPAGKLATALRGRQRVGRAATDGIALHPVEALWCHASGALELDAKLQVQLAALAGELLPVAYTDLRQRGIVPTVKGAALRFQARDGGADVRLHIASSDATASLALLAQGDWLALVDEALEIIYYAATAPGWGALPAGPLPEVLAAAGLQVASGMKFGTRYRVYRDGESHAAWLLHLLRNDDSWLDIVRAVRVAHGVRKQLVASDGERCLALEWVKP
;
A
#
# COMPACT_ATOMS: atom_id res chain seq x y z
N MET A 1 -1.05 -2.25 -24.64
CA MET A 1 -0.34 -2.34 -25.94
C MET A 1 -0.33 -3.79 -26.40
N LEU A 2 -0.80 -4.07 -27.62
CA LEU A 2 -0.71 -5.41 -28.21
C LEU A 2 0.62 -5.54 -28.94
N LEU A 3 1.34 -6.64 -28.67
CA LEU A 3 2.55 -7.03 -29.38
C LEU A 3 2.30 -8.37 -30.09
N PRO A 4 2.59 -8.47 -31.40
CA PRO A 4 2.38 -9.69 -32.14
C PRO A 4 3.27 -10.83 -31.62
N ALA A 5 2.80 -12.07 -31.80
CA ALA A 5 3.56 -13.26 -31.48
C ALA A 5 4.93 -13.25 -32.20
N GLY A 6 5.98 -13.63 -31.48
CA GLY A 6 7.33 -13.62 -32.03
C GLY A 6 8.41 -13.71 -30.95
N LYS A 7 9.68 -13.56 -31.37
CA LYS A 7 10.84 -13.65 -30.49
C LYS A 7 10.78 -12.62 -29.35
N LEU A 8 10.39 -11.38 -29.66
CA LEU A 8 10.25 -10.31 -28.68
C LEU A 8 9.17 -10.63 -27.64
N ALA A 9 7.96 -11.00 -28.08
CA ALA A 9 6.87 -11.39 -27.17
C ALA A 9 7.27 -12.55 -26.25
N THR A 10 7.99 -13.55 -26.79
CA THR A 10 8.53 -14.68 -26.02
C THR A 10 9.56 -14.23 -24.99
N ALA A 11 10.48 -13.34 -25.38
CA ALA A 11 11.51 -12.80 -24.49
C ALA A 11 10.90 -11.97 -23.35
N LEU A 12 9.88 -11.14 -23.64
CA LEU A 12 9.19 -10.34 -22.62
C LEU A 12 8.41 -11.24 -21.65
N ARG A 13 7.74 -12.29 -22.13
CA ARG A 13 7.05 -13.25 -21.27
C ARG A 13 7.99 -14.10 -20.42
N GLY A 14 9.10 -14.55 -20.99
CA GLY A 14 10.04 -15.44 -20.30
C GLY A 14 10.96 -14.71 -19.35
N ARG A 15 11.67 -13.68 -19.83
CA ARG A 15 12.71 -12.97 -19.07
C ARG A 15 12.13 -11.84 -18.24
N GLN A 16 11.34 -10.97 -18.86
CA GLN A 16 10.73 -9.84 -18.16
C GLN A 16 9.52 -10.25 -17.34
N ARG A 17 8.91 -11.41 -17.61
CA ARG A 17 7.71 -11.93 -16.91
C ARG A 17 6.56 -10.93 -16.92
N VAL A 18 6.38 -10.23 -18.04
CA VAL A 18 5.31 -9.25 -18.25
C VAL A 18 4.34 -9.71 -19.34
N GLY A 19 3.15 -9.11 -19.33
CA GLY A 19 2.19 -9.26 -20.42
C GLY A 19 1.32 -10.51 -20.32
N ARG A 20 0.08 -10.37 -20.79
CA ARG A 20 -0.92 -11.44 -20.80
C ARG A 20 -1.08 -12.02 -22.20
N ALA A 21 -1.51 -13.28 -22.28
CA ALA A 21 -1.75 -13.90 -23.58
C ALA A 21 -2.92 -13.18 -24.26
N ALA A 22 -2.79 -12.93 -25.56
CA ALA A 22 -3.81 -12.39 -26.42
C ALA A 22 -3.88 -13.23 -27.70
N THR A 23 -4.96 -13.12 -28.48
CA THR A 23 -5.24 -13.98 -29.66
C THR A 23 -4.03 -14.11 -30.59
N ASP A 24 -3.34 -13.01 -30.89
CA ASP A 24 -2.21 -12.98 -31.83
C ASP A 24 -0.88 -12.55 -31.19
N GLY A 25 -0.70 -12.78 -29.88
CA GLY A 25 0.55 -12.45 -29.20
C GLY A 25 0.38 -12.16 -27.71
N ILE A 26 0.87 -11.00 -27.28
CA ILE A 26 0.76 -10.57 -25.87
C ILE A 26 0.20 -9.17 -25.75
N ALA A 27 -0.59 -8.95 -24.70
CA ALA A 27 -1.04 -7.64 -24.27
C ALA A 27 -0.20 -7.18 -23.08
N LEU A 28 0.56 -6.10 -23.27
CA LEU A 28 1.25 -5.39 -22.19
C LEU A 28 0.34 -4.33 -21.58
N HIS A 29 0.31 -4.28 -20.26
CA HIS A 29 -0.20 -3.11 -19.52
C HIS A 29 0.69 -1.89 -19.82
N PRO A 30 0.16 -0.65 -19.84
CA PRO A 30 0.98 0.55 -20.05
C PRO A 30 2.23 0.62 -19.17
N VAL A 31 2.08 0.36 -17.87
CA VAL A 31 3.22 0.33 -16.93
C VAL A 31 4.26 -0.75 -17.25
N GLU A 32 3.84 -1.92 -17.74
CA GLU A 32 4.76 -3.00 -18.13
C GLU A 32 5.56 -2.61 -19.37
N ALA A 33 4.92 -1.95 -20.34
CA ALA A 33 5.58 -1.46 -21.54
C ALA A 33 6.60 -0.37 -21.22
N LEU A 34 6.24 0.60 -20.36
CA LEU A 34 7.15 1.64 -19.87
C LEU A 34 8.35 1.03 -19.13
N TRP A 35 8.12 0.05 -18.24
CA TRP A 35 9.20 -0.69 -17.59
C TRP A 35 10.11 -1.39 -18.61
N CYS A 36 9.53 -2.09 -19.58
CA CYS A 36 10.32 -2.79 -20.60
C CYS A 36 11.17 -1.81 -21.40
N HIS A 37 10.67 -0.61 -21.67
CA HIS A 37 11.45 0.45 -22.29
C HIS A 37 12.59 0.95 -21.42
N ALA A 38 12.31 1.32 -20.17
CA ALA A 38 13.33 1.77 -19.23
C ALA A 38 14.42 0.71 -18.99
N SER A 39 14.07 -0.58 -19.07
CA SER A 39 15.01 -1.70 -18.94
C SER A 39 15.76 -2.08 -20.23
N GLY A 40 15.51 -1.38 -21.35
CA GLY A 40 16.12 -1.67 -22.66
C GLY A 40 15.58 -2.94 -23.35
N ALA A 41 14.49 -3.51 -22.85
CA ALA A 41 13.88 -4.73 -23.39
C ALA A 41 12.86 -4.46 -24.52
N LEU A 42 12.41 -3.20 -24.66
CA LEU A 42 11.42 -2.78 -25.65
C LEU A 42 11.72 -1.34 -26.10
N GLU A 43 11.93 -1.10 -27.37
CA GLU A 43 12.03 0.27 -27.88
C GLU A 43 10.64 0.87 -28.08
N LEU A 44 10.43 2.08 -27.55
CA LEU A 44 9.20 2.85 -27.68
C LEU A 44 9.56 4.24 -28.20
N ASP A 45 8.86 4.74 -29.21
CA ASP A 45 9.02 6.13 -29.63
C ASP A 45 8.47 7.11 -28.58
N ALA A 46 8.94 8.36 -28.62
CA ALA A 46 8.58 9.38 -27.63
C ALA A 46 7.07 9.65 -27.55
N LYS A 47 6.34 9.56 -28.68
CA LYS A 47 4.90 9.79 -28.71
C LYS A 47 4.16 8.68 -27.97
N LEU A 48 4.53 7.43 -28.20
CA LEU A 48 3.95 6.27 -27.54
C LEU A 48 4.29 6.23 -26.05
N GLN A 49 5.51 6.62 -25.67
CA GLN A 49 5.89 6.76 -24.26
C GLN A 49 4.95 7.73 -23.51
N VAL A 50 4.71 8.92 -24.07
CA VAL A 50 3.80 9.92 -23.47
C VAL A 50 2.37 9.37 -23.35
N GLN A 51 1.87 8.68 -24.38
CA GLN A 51 0.53 8.08 -24.36
C GLN A 51 0.42 6.99 -23.28
N LEU A 52 1.42 6.12 -23.16
CA LEU A 52 1.42 5.05 -22.16
C LEU A 52 1.58 5.61 -20.75
N ALA A 53 2.38 6.66 -20.55
CA ALA A 53 2.51 7.34 -19.26
C ALA A 53 1.16 7.94 -18.82
N ALA A 54 0.46 8.62 -19.72
CA ALA A 54 -0.88 9.16 -19.44
C ALA A 54 -1.89 8.04 -19.07
N LEU A 55 -1.81 6.88 -19.73
CA LEU A 55 -2.68 5.74 -19.42
C LEU A 55 -2.30 5.00 -18.13
N ALA A 56 -1.02 4.97 -17.77
CA ALA A 56 -0.55 4.36 -16.53
C ALA A 56 -0.85 5.23 -15.30
N GLY A 57 -1.00 6.54 -15.51
CA GLY A 57 -1.04 7.52 -14.43
C GLY A 57 0.34 7.75 -13.83
N GLU A 58 0.42 8.64 -12.85
CA GLU A 58 1.69 9.10 -12.29
C GLU A 58 2.25 8.12 -11.25
N LEU A 59 1.39 7.56 -10.40
CA LEU A 59 1.84 6.80 -9.22
C LEU A 59 2.17 5.33 -9.53
N LEU A 60 1.40 4.70 -10.42
CA LEU A 60 1.56 3.27 -10.73
C LEU A 60 2.95 2.94 -11.31
N PRO A 61 3.52 3.73 -12.24
CA PRO A 61 4.89 3.54 -12.70
C PRO A 61 5.94 3.62 -11.59
N VAL A 62 5.78 4.50 -10.60
CA VAL A 62 6.73 4.62 -9.48
C VAL A 62 6.75 3.34 -8.65
N ALA A 63 5.58 2.91 -8.15
CA ALA A 63 5.48 1.70 -7.34
C ALA A 63 5.87 0.44 -8.11
N TYR A 64 5.47 0.31 -9.38
CA TYR A 64 5.84 -0.82 -10.22
C TYR A 64 7.36 -0.88 -10.44
N THR A 65 7.99 0.26 -10.73
CA THR A 65 9.44 0.35 -10.96
C THR A 65 10.24 0.04 -9.70
N ASP A 66 9.86 0.60 -8.54
CA ASP A 66 10.54 0.33 -7.27
C ASP A 66 10.49 -1.17 -6.91
N LEU A 67 9.32 -1.82 -7.04
CA LEU A 67 9.19 -3.26 -6.82
C LEU A 67 10.08 -4.07 -7.79
N ARG A 68 10.12 -3.70 -9.08
CA ARG A 68 10.96 -4.36 -10.08
C ARG A 68 12.45 -4.20 -9.80
N GLN A 69 12.88 -3.02 -9.37
CA GLN A 69 14.28 -2.77 -8.95
C GLN A 69 14.65 -3.58 -7.71
N ARG A 70 13.68 -3.86 -6.84
CA ARG A 70 13.81 -4.82 -5.73
C ARG A 70 13.67 -6.28 -6.19
N GLY A 71 13.67 -6.58 -7.48
CA GLY A 71 13.57 -7.95 -7.99
C GLY A 71 12.21 -8.62 -7.77
N ILE A 72 11.19 -7.87 -7.38
CA ILE A 72 9.82 -8.35 -7.23
C ILE A 72 9.12 -8.19 -8.58
N VAL A 73 8.36 -9.19 -8.99
CA VAL A 73 7.60 -9.17 -10.25
C VAL A 73 6.12 -8.99 -9.92
N PRO A 74 5.63 -7.74 -9.80
CA PRO A 74 4.21 -7.51 -9.56
C PRO A 74 3.38 -7.76 -10.81
N THR A 75 2.17 -8.27 -10.59
CA THR A 75 1.12 -8.37 -11.61
C THR A 75 0.14 -7.21 -11.41
N VAL A 76 -0.14 -6.46 -12.48
CA VAL A 76 -1.13 -5.38 -12.44
C VAL A 76 -2.55 -5.97 -12.40
N LYS A 77 -3.41 -5.50 -11.48
CA LYS A 77 -4.81 -5.92 -11.33
C LYS A 77 -5.70 -4.70 -11.05
N GLY A 78 -6.27 -4.12 -12.11
CA GLY A 78 -7.02 -2.86 -11.99
C GLY A 78 -6.07 -1.75 -11.56
N ALA A 79 -6.42 -1.01 -10.51
CA ALA A 79 -5.58 0.04 -9.93
C ALA A 79 -4.54 -0.48 -8.91
N ALA A 80 -4.57 -1.78 -8.58
CA ALA A 80 -3.67 -2.38 -7.59
C ALA A 80 -2.58 -3.25 -8.24
N LEU A 81 -1.49 -3.47 -7.51
CA LEU A 81 -0.47 -4.46 -7.84
C LEU A 81 -0.65 -5.72 -6.97
N ARG A 82 -0.31 -6.89 -7.51
CA ARG A 82 -0.24 -8.13 -6.74
C ARG A 82 1.12 -8.78 -6.85
N PHE A 83 1.68 -9.23 -5.74
CA PHE A 83 2.97 -9.92 -5.69
C PHE A 83 3.06 -10.81 -4.45
N GLN A 84 4.10 -11.62 -4.37
CA GLN A 84 4.40 -12.43 -3.19
C GLN A 84 5.40 -11.67 -2.31
N ALA A 85 5.06 -11.44 -1.04
CA ALA A 85 5.98 -10.85 -0.09
C ALA A 85 7.23 -11.73 0.06
N ARG A 86 8.41 -11.12 0.14
CA ARG A 86 9.67 -11.86 0.34
C ARG A 86 9.66 -12.69 1.62
N ASP A 87 9.12 -12.09 2.68
CA ASP A 87 9.02 -12.73 3.99
C ASP A 87 7.70 -13.50 4.09
N GLY A 88 7.78 -14.83 4.14
CA GLY A 88 6.64 -15.71 4.33
C GLY A 88 5.83 -16.04 3.08
N GLY A 89 6.09 -15.40 1.92
CA GLY A 89 5.42 -15.74 0.66
C GLY A 89 3.91 -15.48 0.67
N ALA A 90 3.47 -14.42 1.38
CA ALA A 90 2.06 -14.03 1.38
C ALA A 90 1.68 -13.37 0.05
N ASP A 91 0.48 -13.66 -0.47
CA ASP A 91 -0.07 -12.94 -1.62
C ASP A 91 -0.52 -11.54 -1.20
N VAL A 92 0.23 -10.54 -1.62
CA VAL A 92 0.00 -9.13 -1.31
C VAL A 92 -0.85 -8.50 -2.40
N ARG A 93 -1.89 -7.78 -2.01
CA ARG A 93 -2.54 -6.76 -2.83
C ARG A 93 -2.05 -5.40 -2.35
N LEU A 94 -1.36 -4.69 -3.22
CA LEU A 94 -0.81 -3.37 -2.97
C LEU A 94 -1.67 -2.29 -3.63
N HIS A 95 -2.25 -1.43 -2.80
CA HIS A 95 -2.88 -0.18 -3.20
C HIS A 95 -1.83 0.93 -3.25
N ILE A 96 -2.02 1.90 -4.14
CA ILE A 96 -1.06 2.98 -4.36
C ILE A 96 -1.81 4.30 -4.23
N ALA A 97 -1.28 5.22 -3.44
CA ALA A 97 -1.83 6.56 -3.27
C ALA A 97 -0.71 7.61 -3.17
N SER A 98 -1.05 8.86 -3.46
CA SER A 98 -0.18 9.99 -3.11
C SER A 98 -0.22 10.18 -1.59
N SER A 99 0.91 10.57 -0.99
CA SER A 99 0.95 10.98 0.42
C SER A 99 0.06 12.18 0.70
N ASP A 100 -0.19 13.05 -0.29
CA ASP A 100 -0.98 14.26 -0.11
C ASP A 100 -2.48 14.04 -0.35
N ALA A 101 -2.85 12.86 -0.84
CA ALA A 101 -4.25 12.50 -1.00
C ALA A 101 -4.92 12.29 0.37
N THR A 102 -6.23 12.58 0.43
CA THR A 102 -7.06 12.31 1.62
C THR A 102 -6.96 10.84 2.01
N ALA A 103 -6.65 10.59 3.28
CA ALA A 103 -6.53 9.26 3.84
C ALA A 103 -7.90 8.59 3.94
N SER A 104 -7.97 7.32 3.50
CA SER A 104 -9.20 6.52 3.60
C SER A 104 -8.87 5.05 3.78
N LEU A 105 -9.55 4.39 4.71
CA LEU A 105 -9.44 2.96 4.94
C LEU A 105 -10.42 2.14 4.09
N ALA A 106 -11.32 2.77 3.34
CA ALA A 106 -12.44 2.11 2.67
C ALA A 106 -11.99 1.03 1.66
N LEU A 107 -10.82 1.21 1.05
CA LEU A 107 -10.26 0.29 0.05
C LEU A 107 -9.28 -0.73 0.65
N LEU A 108 -8.86 -0.56 1.90
CA LEU A 108 -7.87 -1.42 2.55
C LEU A 108 -8.57 -2.54 3.31
N ALA A 109 -8.30 -3.79 2.90
CA ALA A 109 -8.64 -4.96 3.70
C ALA A 109 -7.48 -5.36 4.62
N GLN A 110 -7.76 -6.16 5.65
CA GLN A 110 -6.70 -6.81 6.42
C GLN A 110 -5.82 -7.68 5.50
N GLY A 111 -4.51 -7.49 5.57
CA GLY A 111 -3.52 -8.16 4.73
C GLY A 111 -3.16 -7.39 3.46
N ASP A 112 -3.95 -6.37 3.07
CA ASP A 112 -3.58 -5.49 1.98
C ASP A 112 -2.40 -4.60 2.38
N TRP A 113 -1.63 -4.17 1.39
CA TRP A 113 -0.55 -3.22 1.55
C TRP A 113 -0.91 -1.89 0.90
N LEU A 114 -0.28 -0.83 1.38
CA LEU A 114 -0.38 0.53 0.87
C LEU A 114 1.01 1.06 0.54
N ALA A 115 1.21 1.46 -0.71
CA ALA A 115 2.33 2.27 -1.16
C ALA A 115 1.90 3.74 -1.16
N LEU A 116 2.62 4.56 -0.40
CA LEU A 116 2.47 6.01 -0.43
C LEU A 116 3.64 6.62 -1.18
N VAL A 117 3.33 7.41 -2.19
CA VAL A 117 4.30 8.11 -3.04
C VAL A 117 4.18 9.61 -2.79
N ASP A 118 5.30 10.27 -2.51
CA ASP A 118 5.33 11.72 -2.32
C ASP A 118 5.59 12.51 -3.62
N GLU A 119 5.65 13.84 -3.50
CA GLU A 119 5.92 14.74 -4.62
C GLU A 119 7.32 14.56 -5.23
N ALA A 120 8.28 14.03 -4.46
CA ALA A 120 9.63 13.71 -4.91
C ALA A 120 9.73 12.31 -5.54
N LEU A 121 8.60 11.60 -5.65
CA LEU A 121 8.49 10.22 -6.09
C LEU A 121 9.23 9.23 -5.18
N GLU A 122 9.47 9.59 -3.92
CA GLU A 122 9.89 8.65 -2.89
C GLU A 122 8.68 7.81 -2.45
N ILE A 123 8.95 6.55 -2.09
CA ILE A 123 7.90 5.58 -1.78
C ILE A 123 8.12 4.94 -0.42
N ILE A 124 7.03 4.81 0.35
CA ILE A 124 6.98 4.06 1.60
C ILE A 124 5.83 3.06 1.58
N TYR A 125 6.03 1.91 2.23
CA TYR A 125 5.09 0.80 2.24
C TYR A 125 4.56 0.52 3.65
N TYR A 126 3.25 0.32 3.75
CA TYR A 126 2.59 -0.13 4.97
C TYR A 126 1.80 -1.42 4.72
N ALA A 127 1.87 -2.36 5.65
CA ALA A 127 0.92 -3.46 5.73
C ALA A 127 -0.26 -3.05 6.63
N ALA A 128 -1.48 -3.28 6.15
CA ALA A 128 -2.69 -3.11 6.94
C ALA A 128 -3.01 -4.41 7.68
N THR A 129 -2.87 -4.41 9.00
CA THR A 129 -3.11 -5.59 9.85
C THR A 129 -4.24 -5.34 10.84
N ALA A 130 -4.83 -6.42 11.37
CA ALA A 130 -5.76 -6.27 12.48
C ALA A 130 -4.98 -5.96 13.76
N PRO A 131 -5.45 -5.04 14.61
CA PRO A 131 -4.77 -4.71 15.87
C PRO A 131 -4.88 -5.82 16.94
N GLY A 132 -5.59 -6.92 16.64
CA GLY A 132 -5.77 -8.05 17.56
C GLY A 132 -6.79 -7.81 18.67
N TRP A 133 -7.68 -6.83 18.51
CA TRP A 133 -8.72 -6.48 19.51
C TRP A 133 -9.98 -7.35 19.47
N GLY A 134 -10.05 -8.31 18.53
CA GLY A 134 -11.25 -9.09 18.27
C GLY A 134 -12.33 -8.30 17.53
N ALA A 135 -13.54 -8.87 17.47
CA ALA A 135 -14.70 -8.19 16.89
C ALA A 135 -15.24 -7.15 17.89
N LEU A 136 -15.17 -5.88 17.52
CA LEU A 136 -15.73 -4.80 18.31
C LEU A 136 -17.21 -4.58 17.94
N PRO A 137 -18.10 -4.42 18.93
CA PRO A 137 -19.48 -4.01 18.65
C PRO A 137 -19.52 -2.59 18.08
N ALA A 138 -20.64 -2.23 17.45
CA ALA A 138 -20.89 -0.85 17.04
C ALA A 138 -21.03 0.05 18.28
N GLY A 139 -20.41 1.23 18.26
CA GLY A 139 -20.50 2.20 19.34
C GLY A 139 -19.26 3.10 19.44
N PRO A 140 -19.22 4.00 20.45
CA PRO A 140 -18.06 4.85 20.69
C PRO A 140 -16.82 4.01 21.00
N LEU A 141 -15.73 4.23 20.25
CA LEU A 141 -14.50 3.43 20.35
C LEU A 141 -13.98 3.23 21.79
N PRO A 142 -13.93 4.24 22.68
CA PRO A 142 -13.46 4.02 24.06
C PRO A 142 -14.29 2.98 24.83
N GLU A 143 -15.60 2.99 24.66
CA GLU A 143 -16.53 2.11 25.38
C GLU A 143 -16.43 0.67 24.87
N VAL A 144 -16.39 0.49 23.54
CA VAL A 144 -16.30 -0.84 22.93
C VAL A 144 -14.92 -1.47 23.15
N LEU A 145 -13.85 -0.67 23.20
CA LEU A 145 -12.51 -1.14 23.55
C LEU A 145 -12.44 -1.56 25.03
N ALA A 146 -13.06 -0.78 25.94
CA ALA A 146 -13.15 -1.14 27.35
C ALA A 146 -13.95 -2.44 27.56
N ALA A 147 -15.06 -2.61 26.84
CA ALA A 147 -15.83 -3.86 26.85
C ALA A 147 -15.03 -5.07 26.32
N ALA A 148 -14.06 -4.83 25.43
CA ALA A 148 -13.11 -5.84 24.95
C ALA A 148 -11.91 -6.08 25.90
N GLY A 149 -11.92 -5.50 27.11
CA GLY A 149 -10.86 -5.69 28.11
C GLY A 149 -9.62 -4.82 27.88
N LEU A 150 -9.71 -3.79 27.04
CA LEU A 150 -8.60 -2.87 26.77
C LEU A 150 -8.74 -1.60 27.60
N GLN A 151 -7.62 -1.06 28.09
CA GLN A 151 -7.65 0.22 28.80
C GLN A 151 -7.37 1.35 27.80
N VAL A 152 -8.13 2.43 27.89
CA VAL A 152 -8.03 3.57 26.96
C VAL A 152 -7.70 4.83 27.74
N ALA A 153 -6.70 5.58 27.27
CA ALA A 153 -6.35 6.88 27.82
C ALA A 153 -6.09 7.91 26.71
N SER A 154 -5.94 9.19 27.09
CA SER A 154 -5.61 10.24 26.14
C SER A 154 -4.29 9.99 25.41
N GLY A 155 -4.35 10.04 24.07
CA GLY A 155 -3.20 9.93 23.17
C GLY A 155 -2.51 11.26 22.87
N MET A 156 -3.01 12.38 23.42
CA MET A 156 -2.63 13.75 23.02
C MET A 156 -1.12 14.00 23.01
N LYS A 157 -0.39 13.46 23.99
CA LYS A 157 1.09 13.61 24.08
C LYS A 157 1.86 12.94 22.92
N PHE A 158 1.18 12.15 22.10
CA PHE A 158 1.72 11.46 20.93
C PHE A 158 1.03 11.91 19.63
N GLY A 159 0.22 12.97 19.65
CA GLY A 159 -0.48 13.47 18.47
C GLY A 159 -1.64 12.58 17.98
N THR A 160 -2.11 11.64 18.79
CA THR A 160 -3.25 10.76 18.47
C THR A 160 -4.41 10.99 19.44
N ARG A 161 -5.60 10.50 19.09
CA ARG A 161 -6.78 10.68 19.95
C ARG A 161 -6.66 9.87 21.23
N TYR A 162 -6.31 8.59 21.09
CA TYR A 162 -6.20 7.68 22.22
C TYR A 162 -4.89 6.91 22.20
N ARG A 163 -4.50 6.44 23.38
CA ARG A 163 -3.52 5.37 23.54
C ARG A 163 -4.22 4.21 24.22
N VAL A 164 -3.98 3.00 23.72
CA VAL A 164 -4.69 1.79 24.14
C VAL A 164 -3.67 0.81 24.72
N TYR A 165 -4.05 0.18 25.83
CA TYR A 165 -3.24 -0.75 26.58
C TYR A 165 -3.86 -2.14 26.50
N ARG A 166 -3.00 -3.17 26.51
CA ARG A 166 -3.46 -4.49 26.89
C ARG A 166 -3.80 -4.51 28.38
N ASP A 167 -4.61 -5.47 28.79
CA ASP A 167 -4.94 -5.63 30.19
C ASP A 167 -3.66 -5.84 31.03
N GLY A 168 -3.58 -5.13 32.16
CA GLY A 168 -2.44 -5.18 33.08
C GLY A 168 -1.13 -4.53 32.60
N GLU A 169 -1.05 -3.97 31.39
CA GLU A 169 0.18 -3.34 30.88
C GLU A 169 0.36 -1.90 31.37
N SER A 170 1.58 -1.55 31.79
CA SER A 170 1.95 -0.18 32.21
C SER A 170 2.22 0.77 31.02
N HIS A 171 2.52 0.20 29.85
CA HIS A 171 2.81 0.93 28.63
C HIS A 171 1.75 0.65 27.57
N ALA A 172 1.21 1.69 26.95
CA ALA A 172 0.26 1.52 25.86
C ALA A 172 0.93 0.76 24.70
N ALA A 173 0.28 -0.25 24.15
CA ALA A 173 0.76 -0.99 22.99
C ALA A 173 0.39 -0.27 21.68
N TRP A 174 -0.72 0.48 21.68
CA TRP A 174 -1.24 1.14 20.48
C TRP A 174 -1.44 2.64 20.66
N LEU A 175 -1.26 3.37 19.57
CA LEU A 175 -1.75 4.74 19.39
C LEU A 175 -2.90 4.71 18.39
N LEU A 176 -4.08 5.14 18.81
CA LEU A 176 -5.30 5.13 17.99
C LEU A 176 -5.55 6.54 17.43
N HIS A 177 -5.36 6.66 16.12
CA HIS A 177 -5.67 7.84 15.32
C HIS A 177 -7.06 7.71 14.72
N LEU A 178 -7.93 8.68 14.99
CA LEU A 178 -9.24 8.76 14.32
C LEU A 178 -9.09 9.65 13.11
N LEU A 179 -9.34 9.07 11.94
CA LEU A 179 -9.28 9.78 10.67
C LEU A 179 -10.31 10.91 10.65
N ARG A 180 -9.86 12.08 10.23
CA ARG A 180 -10.70 13.24 9.91
C ARG A 180 -10.85 13.35 8.40
N ASN A 181 -11.90 14.05 7.96
CA ASN A 181 -12.18 14.23 6.53
C ASN A 181 -11.05 14.95 5.76
N ASP A 182 -10.22 15.72 6.47
CA ASP A 182 -9.10 16.49 5.94
C ASP A 182 -7.72 15.86 6.22
N ASP A 183 -7.66 14.71 6.90
CA ASP A 183 -6.38 14.02 7.11
C ASP A 183 -5.82 13.55 5.77
N SER A 184 -4.57 13.91 5.49
CA SER A 184 -3.81 13.36 4.36
C SER A 184 -3.13 12.05 4.76
N TRP A 185 -2.73 11.25 3.77
CA TRP A 185 -1.86 10.10 4.04
C TRP A 185 -0.53 10.50 4.68
N LEU A 186 -0.01 11.70 4.43
CA LEU A 186 1.18 12.25 5.06
C LEU A 186 1.00 12.47 6.56
N ASP A 187 -0.19 12.88 7.01
CA ASP A 187 -0.50 12.98 8.43
C ASP A 187 -0.47 11.60 9.11
N ILE A 188 -0.93 10.57 8.40
CA ILE A 188 -0.84 9.18 8.86
C ILE A 188 0.61 8.71 8.90
N VAL A 189 1.42 9.01 7.89
CA VAL A 189 2.86 8.72 7.89
C VAL A 189 3.55 9.34 9.12
N ARG A 190 3.24 10.61 9.43
CA ARG A 190 3.75 11.30 10.63
C ARG A 190 3.32 10.58 11.91
N ALA A 191 2.06 10.18 12.00
CA ALA A 191 1.54 9.44 13.15
C ALA A 191 2.21 8.06 13.31
N VAL A 192 2.43 7.31 12.21
CA VAL A 192 3.14 6.02 12.25
C VAL A 192 4.58 6.23 12.71
N ARG A 193 5.24 7.29 12.22
CA ARG A 193 6.61 7.63 12.61
C ARG A 193 6.74 7.92 14.09
N VAL A 194 5.81 8.67 14.67
CA VAL A 194 5.75 8.92 16.12
C VAL A 194 5.53 7.62 16.88
N ALA A 195 4.55 6.80 16.48
CA ALA A 195 4.26 5.51 17.11
C ALA A 195 5.49 4.60 17.14
N HIS A 196 6.17 4.47 15.99
CA HIS A 196 7.41 3.71 15.85
C HIS A 196 8.51 4.23 16.78
N GLY A 197 8.71 5.55 16.87
CA GLY A 197 9.69 6.17 17.75
C GLY A 197 9.49 5.87 19.24
N VAL A 198 8.24 5.64 19.66
CA VAL A 198 7.90 5.30 21.06
C VAL A 198 7.56 3.82 21.26
N ARG A 199 7.94 2.97 20.29
CA ARG A 199 7.72 1.51 20.30
C ARG A 199 6.25 1.12 20.50
N LYS A 200 5.37 1.75 19.72
CA LYS A 200 3.93 1.47 19.67
C LYS A 200 3.50 1.24 18.24
N GLN A 201 2.40 0.51 18.07
CA GLN A 201 1.76 0.33 16.78
C GLN A 201 0.73 1.44 16.57
N LEU A 202 0.72 2.07 15.38
CA LEU A 202 -0.36 2.98 15.02
C LEU A 202 -1.57 2.18 14.56
N VAL A 203 -2.75 2.51 15.08
CA VAL A 203 -4.04 2.05 14.59
C VAL A 203 -4.79 3.25 14.03
N ALA A 204 -5.13 3.22 12.74
CA ALA A 204 -6.00 4.19 12.12
C ALA A 204 -7.45 3.69 12.15
N SER A 205 -8.40 4.61 12.33
CA SER A 205 -9.82 4.29 12.34
C SER A 205 -10.66 5.36 11.63
N ASP A 206 -11.54 4.93 10.73
CA ASP A 206 -12.58 5.77 10.10
C ASP A 206 -13.92 5.74 10.87
N GLY A 207 -13.96 5.04 12.02
CA GLY A 207 -15.14 4.85 12.85
C GLY A 207 -15.87 3.53 12.58
N GLU A 208 -15.66 2.93 11.41
CA GLU A 208 -16.17 1.60 11.05
C GLU A 208 -15.08 0.53 11.11
N ARG A 209 -13.87 0.90 10.68
CA ARG A 209 -12.71 0.03 10.52
C ARG A 209 -11.62 0.47 11.50
N CYS A 210 -10.87 -0.49 12.02
CA CYS A 210 -9.64 -0.26 12.76
C CYS A 210 -8.54 -1.09 12.12
N LEU A 211 -7.56 -0.43 11.51
CA LEU A 211 -6.42 -1.08 10.87
C LEU A 211 -5.13 -0.60 11.51
N ALA A 212 -4.31 -1.54 11.94
CA ALA A 212 -2.94 -1.25 12.30
C ALA A 212 -2.12 -1.06 11.01
N LEU A 213 -1.32 0.01 10.96
CA LEU A 213 -0.46 0.32 9.82
C LEU A 213 0.99 0.10 10.21
N GLU A 214 1.59 -0.95 9.65
CA GLU A 214 2.94 -1.38 9.97
C GLU A 214 3.88 -1.05 8.83
N TRP A 215 4.98 -0.36 9.12
CA TRP A 215 6.00 -0.10 8.10
C TRP A 215 6.64 -1.41 7.66
N VAL A 216 6.62 -1.67 6.35
CA VAL A 216 7.17 -2.89 5.76
C VAL A 216 8.18 -2.58 4.66
N LYS A 217 9.02 -3.56 4.38
CA LYS A 217 9.90 -3.58 3.21
C LYS A 217 9.41 -4.71 2.30
N PRO A 218 9.02 -4.42 1.04
CA PRO A 218 8.60 -5.45 0.09
C PRO A 218 9.73 -6.42 -0.27
#